data_AF-A0A0G4KG19-F1
#
_entry.id   AF-A0A0G4KG19-F1
#
_cell.length_a   1.000
_cell.length_b   1.000
_cell.length_c   1.000
_cell.angle_alpha   90.00
_cell.angle_beta   90.00
_cell.angle_gamma   90.00
#
_symmetry.space_group_name_H-M   'P 1'
#
loop_
_entity.id
_entity.type
_entity.pdbx_description
1 polymer ?
#
loop_
_entity_poly.entity_id
_entity_poly.type
_entity_poly.pdbx_seq_one_letter_code
_entity_poly.pdbx_strand_id
1 'polypeptide(L)'
;MSQSAPSADVSLEEQEYPAAGGLEDKWLEYQTALRGVFQSIRAGALEGASQSLLDVSSWLLSQVTDLGLNLDDQKLHGDRLKLWQDFNYAWLALFQAQLDLAKSGRPPQRSQTPMTEETIIKMGKELTRLCDGIERHGLIDYDYGVWEEDVIEIAIKCLDVAQGVEGGGSNADAAGASAHGGSN
;
A
#
# COMPACT_ATOMS: atom_id res chain seq x y z
N MET A 1 29.76 -4.27 65.44
CA MET A 1 30.64 -4.21 64.24
C MET A 1 29.96 -5.00 63.14
N SER A 2 30.00 -4.46 61.93
CA SER A 2 29.01 -4.52 60.86
C SER A 2 28.62 -5.88 60.31
N GLN A 3 27.32 -6.05 60.02
CA GLN A 3 26.80 -7.01 59.05
C GLN A 3 27.00 -6.42 57.65
N SER A 4 27.55 -7.21 56.72
CA SER A 4 27.56 -6.88 55.29
C SER A 4 26.62 -7.84 54.57
N ALA A 5 25.52 -7.28 54.03
CA ALA A 5 24.65 -7.95 53.08
C ALA A 5 25.27 -7.87 51.66
N PRO A 6 25.03 -8.85 50.78
CA PRO A 6 25.46 -8.77 49.39
C PRO A 6 24.55 -7.79 48.63
N SER A 7 25.11 -6.72 48.09
CA SER A 7 24.43 -5.88 47.11
C SER A 7 24.22 -6.69 45.83
N ALA A 8 22.96 -6.93 45.47
CA ALA A 8 22.59 -7.40 44.15
C ALA A 8 22.93 -6.32 43.13
N ASP A 9 23.94 -6.60 42.31
CA ASP A 9 24.22 -5.87 41.08
C ASP A 9 23.07 -6.16 40.11
N VAL A 10 22.08 -5.26 40.08
CA VAL A 10 21.13 -5.19 38.98
C VAL A 10 21.85 -4.56 37.81
N SER A 11 22.63 -5.38 37.09
CA SER A 11 23.07 -5.06 35.74
C SER A 11 21.81 -4.77 34.92
N LEU A 12 21.62 -3.49 34.64
CA LEU A 12 20.62 -2.99 33.70
C LEU A 12 20.93 -3.72 32.38
N GLU A 13 20.07 -4.63 31.96
CA GLU A 13 20.11 -5.17 30.60
C GLU A 13 19.87 -3.98 29.68
N GLU A 14 20.95 -3.34 29.23
CA GLU A 14 20.96 -2.55 28.01
C GLU A 14 20.41 -3.49 26.93
N GLN A 15 19.13 -3.35 26.64
CA GLN A 15 18.55 -3.86 25.41
C GLN A 15 19.43 -3.31 24.31
N GLU A 16 20.31 -4.19 23.83
CA GLU A 16 21.26 -3.93 22.77
C GLU A 16 20.43 -3.60 21.54
N TYR A 17 20.18 -2.30 21.36
CA TYR A 17 19.60 -1.78 20.13
C TYR A 17 20.43 -2.36 18.99
N PRO A 18 19.81 -3.03 18.00
CA PRO A 18 20.55 -3.58 16.87
C PRO A 18 21.45 -2.47 16.33
N ALA A 19 22.75 -2.78 16.22
CA ALA A 19 23.80 -1.79 15.93
C ALA A 19 23.30 -0.80 14.88
N ALA A 20 23.26 0.49 15.25
CA ALA A 20 22.58 1.55 14.48
C ALA A 20 22.88 1.57 12.97
N GLY A 21 24.02 1.01 12.53
CA GLY A 21 24.36 0.84 11.12
C GLY A 21 23.45 -0.14 10.35
N GLY A 22 23.01 -1.25 10.96
CA GLY A 22 22.17 -2.24 10.27
C GLY A 22 20.73 -1.78 10.04
N LEU A 23 20.22 -0.89 10.91
CA LEU A 23 18.91 -0.26 10.74
C LEU A 23 18.93 0.76 9.60
N GLU A 24 19.97 1.60 9.56
CA GLU A 24 20.16 2.61 8.51
C GLU A 24 20.32 1.98 7.12
N ASP A 25 21.05 0.86 7.01
CA ASP A 25 21.22 0.14 5.73
C ASP A 25 19.88 -0.38 5.20
N LYS A 26 19.03 -0.96 6.08
CA LYS A 26 17.69 -1.43 5.71
C LYS A 26 16.77 -0.27 5.34
N TRP A 27 16.89 0.87 6.02
CA TRP A 27 16.15 2.06 5.69
C TRP A 27 16.50 2.59 4.29
N LEU A 28 17.78 2.63 3.97
CA LEU A 28 18.28 3.03 2.66
C LEU A 28 17.83 2.06 1.56
N GLU A 29 17.84 0.75 1.84
CA GLU A 29 17.34 -0.30 0.94
C GLU A 29 15.86 -0.07 0.61
N TYR A 30 15.02 0.13 1.63
CA TYR A 30 13.60 0.46 1.48
C TYR A 30 13.39 1.70 0.61
N GLN A 31 14.03 2.82 0.96
CA GLN A 31 13.87 4.08 0.25
C GLN A 31 14.34 4.00 -1.20
N THR A 32 15.42 3.26 -1.46
CA THR A 32 15.95 3.06 -2.81
C THR A 32 14.99 2.24 -3.65
N ALA A 33 14.47 1.15 -3.11
CA ALA A 33 13.52 0.30 -3.81
C ALA A 33 12.21 1.04 -4.11
N LEU A 34 11.65 1.76 -3.14
CA LEU A 34 10.42 2.53 -3.32
C LEU A 34 10.59 3.68 -4.32
N ARG A 35 11.76 4.34 -4.32
CA ARG A 35 12.10 5.34 -5.35
C ARG A 35 12.09 4.73 -6.75
N GLY A 36 12.60 3.50 -6.90
CA GLY A 36 12.52 2.75 -8.15
C GLY A 36 11.09 2.52 -8.61
N VAL A 37 10.18 2.16 -7.70
CA VAL A 37 8.74 2.02 -7.99
C VAL A 37 8.16 3.33 -8.54
N PHE A 38 8.37 4.46 -7.86
CA PHE A 38 7.87 5.76 -8.33
C PHE A 38 8.44 6.17 -9.70
N GLN A 39 9.70 5.85 -9.98
CA GLN A 39 10.31 6.10 -11.29
C GLN A 39 9.63 5.29 -12.39
N SER A 40 9.35 4.01 -12.14
CA SER A 40 8.62 3.14 -13.07
C SER A 40 7.18 3.61 -13.29
N ILE A 41 6.47 4.03 -12.22
CA ILE A 41 5.13 4.63 -12.31
C ILE A 41 5.17 5.87 -13.20
N ARG A 42 6.10 6.78 -12.94
CA ARG A 42 6.25 8.03 -13.72
C ARG A 42 6.58 7.76 -15.20
N ALA A 43 7.30 6.69 -15.50
CA ALA A 43 7.60 6.27 -16.87
C ALA A 43 6.40 5.62 -17.58
N GLY A 44 5.32 5.31 -16.84
CA GLY A 44 4.17 4.55 -17.34
C GLY A 44 4.45 3.05 -17.48
N ALA A 45 5.52 2.55 -16.87
CA ALA A 45 5.90 1.14 -16.85
C ALA A 45 5.14 0.40 -15.73
N LEU A 46 3.81 0.46 -15.75
CA LEU A 46 2.96 0.08 -14.60
C LEU A 46 3.00 -1.41 -14.27
N GLU A 47 3.07 -2.29 -15.27
CA GLU A 47 3.24 -3.74 -15.07
C GLU A 47 4.58 -4.09 -14.39
N GLY A 48 5.65 -3.35 -14.69
CA GLY A 48 6.93 -3.53 -13.99
C GLY A 48 6.88 -2.94 -12.58
N ALA A 49 6.27 -1.76 -12.44
CA ALA A 49 6.10 -1.08 -11.15
C ALA A 49 5.27 -1.91 -10.16
N SER A 50 4.23 -2.60 -10.63
CA SER A 50 3.37 -3.46 -9.80
C SER A 50 4.16 -4.62 -9.18
N GLN A 51 5.01 -5.29 -9.97
CA GLN A 51 5.86 -6.37 -9.47
C GLN A 51 6.89 -5.83 -8.47
N SER A 52 7.56 -4.71 -8.78
CA SER A 52 8.50 -4.10 -7.83
C SER A 52 7.83 -3.66 -6.53
N LEU A 53 6.60 -3.14 -6.59
CA LEU A 53 5.86 -2.75 -5.38
C LEU A 53 5.47 -3.97 -4.54
N LEU A 54 5.10 -5.09 -5.15
CA LEU A 54 4.89 -6.36 -4.43
C LEU A 54 6.16 -6.85 -3.74
N ASP A 55 7.29 -6.79 -4.44
CA ASP A 55 8.58 -7.22 -3.89
C ASP A 55 8.97 -6.37 -2.67
N VAL A 56 8.82 -5.03 -2.78
CA VAL A 56 9.02 -4.10 -1.66
C VAL A 56 8.07 -4.40 -0.51
N SER A 57 6.80 -4.68 -0.80
CA SER A 57 5.80 -4.96 0.23
C SER A 57 6.09 -6.26 0.98
N SER A 58 6.49 -7.31 0.27
CA SER A 58 6.88 -8.58 0.88
C SER A 58 8.15 -8.44 1.70
N TRP A 59 9.13 -7.67 1.23
CA TRP A 59 10.34 -7.36 1.98
C TRP A 59 9.98 -6.58 3.25
N LEU A 60 9.16 -5.54 3.16
CA LEU A 60 8.78 -4.71 4.29
C LEU A 60 8.11 -5.54 5.39
N LEU A 61 7.19 -6.44 5.04
CA LEU A 61 6.56 -7.36 5.98
C LEU A 61 7.58 -8.22 6.73
N SER A 62 8.62 -8.71 6.05
CA SER A 62 9.70 -9.47 6.69
C SER A 62 10.57 -8.66 7.64
N GLN A 63 10.59 -7.32 7.46
CA GLN A 63 11.45 -6.41 8.21
C GLN A 63 10.73 -5.63 9.33
N VAL A 64 9.43 -5.87 9.56
CA VAL A 64 8.61 -5.11 10.53
C VAL A 64 9.26 -5.01 11.91
N THR A 65 9.76 -6.11 12.45
CA THR A 65 10.44 -6.15 13.75
C THR A 65 11.82 -5.48 13.70
N ASP A 66 12.58 -5.77 12.64
CA ASP A 66 13.97 -5.32 12.52
C ASP A 66 14.08 -3.81 12.27
N LEU A 67 13.05 -3.23 11.64
CA LEU A 67 12.89 -1.79 11.44
C LEU A 67 12.26 -1.10 12.66
N GLY A 68 11.91 -1.85 13.72
CA GLY A 68 11.26 -1.32 14.92
C GLY A 68 9.88 -0.71 14.65
N LEU A 69 9.18 -1.17 13.60
CA LEU A 69 7.87 -0.62 13.23
C LEU A 69 6.81 -0.96 14.26
N ASN A 70 6.94 -2.11 14.92
CA ASN A 70 6.03 -2.62 15.95
C ASN A 70 6.32 -2.10 17.37
N LEU A 71 7.36 -1.28 17.56
CA LEU A 71 7.75 -0.76 18.87
C LEU A 71 6.98 0.53 19.21
N ASP A 72 6.90 0.92 20.48
CA ASP A 72 6.42 2.25 20.88
C ASP A 72 7.61 3.15 21.24
N ASP A 73 8.48 3.43 20.26
CA ASP A 73 9.62 4.35 20.42
C ASP A 73 9.31 5.71 19.78
N GLN A 74 9.10 6.72 20.65
CA GLN A 74 8.83 8.10 20.23
C GLN A 74 9.94 8.70 19.37
N LYS A 75 11.19 8.24 19.48
CA LYS A 75 12.30 8.75 18.65
C LYS A 75 12.17 8.33 17.19
N LEU A 76 11.56 7.16 16.94
CA LEU A 76 11.36 6.62 15.59
C LEU A 76 10.00 7.00 15.00
N HIS A 77 9.13 7.65 15.77
CA HIS A 77 7.76 8.01 15.38
C HIS A 77 7.70 8.72 14.01
N GLY A 78 8.49 9.78 13.83
CA GLY A 78 8.48 10.58 12.59
C GLY A 78 8.90 9.78 11.36
N ASP A 79 9.96 8.99 11.48
CA ASP A 79 10.46 8.17 10.38
C ASP A 79 9.45 7.09 10.01
N ARG A 80 8.92 6.36 11.00
CA ARG A 80 7.91 5.30 10.77
C ARG A 80 6.65 5.81 10.10
N LEU A 81 6.14 6.96 10.55
CA LEU A 81 5.00 7.62 9.93
C LEU A 81 5.28 7.93 8.46
N LYS A 82 6.46 8.50 8.17
CA LYS A 82 6.88 8.78 6.79
C LYS A 82 7.00 7.51 5.95
N LEU A 83 7.52 6.41 6.51
CA LEU A 83 7.61 5.12 5.82
C LEU A 83 6.24 4.62 5.38
N TRP A 84 5.26 4.61 6.29
CA TRP A 84 3.91 4.15 5.97
C TRP A 84 3.22 5.08 4.98
N GLN A 85 3.39 6.40 5.13
CA GLN A 85 2.86 7.36 4.15
C GLN A 85 3.43 7.13 2.75
N ASP A 86 4.76 7.02 2.62
CA ASP A 86 5.40 6.78 1.33
C ASP A 86 4.96 5.43 0.72
N PHE A 87 4.82 4.39 1.56
CA PHE A 87 4.29 3.08 1.16
C PHE A 87 2.89 3.22 0.56
N ASN A 88 1.97 3.84 1.31
CA ASN A 88 0.58 4.03 0.88
C ASN A 88 0.49 4.89 -0.38
N TYR A 89 1.29 5.95 -0.47
CA TYR A 89 1.34 6.77 -1.68
C TYR A 89 1.87 6.02 -2.91
N ALA A 90 2.77 5.05 -2.75
CA ALA A 90 3.22 4.24 -3.88
C ALA A 90 2.09 3.37 -4.45
N TRP A 91 1.29 2.75 -3.59
CA TRP A 91 0.10 1.99 -3.97
C TRP A 91 -0.96 2.86 -4.65
N LEU A 92 -1.30 3.99 -4.03
CA LEU A 92 -2.27 4.93 -4.60
C LEU A 92 -1.78 5.51 -5.93
N ALA A 93 -0.51 5.88 -6.04
CA ALA A 93 0.06 6.43 -7.27
C ALA A 93 0.06 5.41 -8.42
N LEU A 94 0.33 4.14 -8.13
CA LEU A 94 0.29 3.08 -9.13
C LEU A 94 -1.10 2.92 -9.73
N PHE A 95 -2.13 2.78 -8.88
CA PHE A 95 -3.50 2.63 -9.34
C PHE A 95 -4.07 3.90 -9.95
N GLN A 96 -3.72 5.08 -9.43
CA GLN A 96 -4.11 6.34 -10.04
C GLN A 96 -3.53 6.49 -11.45
N ALA A 97 -2.26 6.14 -11.66
CA ALA A 97 -1.65 6.17 -12.98
C ALA A 97 -2.30 5.18 -13.96
N GLN A 98 -2.70 4.00 -13.48
CA GLN A 98 -3.47 3.03 -14.27
C GLN A 98 -4.84 3.60 -14.66
N LEU A 99 -5.55 4.18 -13.70
CA LEU A 99 -6.88 4.76 -13.90
C LEU A 99 -6.83 5.93 -14.89
N ASP A 100 -5.83 6.80 -14.78
CA ASP A 100 -5.62 7.93 -15.68
C ASP A 100 -5.33 7.46 -17.11
N LEU A 101 -4.49 6.43 -17.26
CA LEU A 101 -4.18 5.86 -18.56
C LEU A 101 -5.43 5.23 -19.20
N ALA A 102 -6.22 4.49 -18.43
CA ALA A 102 -7.45 3.86 -18.89
C ALA A 102 -8.51 4.91 -19.29
N LYS A 103 -8.70 5.95 -18.47
CA LYS A 103 -9.66 7.04 -18.73
C LYS A 103 -9.23 7.97 -19.86
N SER A 104 -7.96 7.97 -20.25
CA SER A 104 -7.48 8.82 -21.34
C SER A 104 -8.15 8.53 -22.69
N GLY A 105 -8.72 7.33 -22.85
CA GLY A 105 -9.32 6.86 -24.11
C GLY A 105 -8.30 6.74 -25.26
N ARG A 106 -7.01 6.89 -24.97
CA ARG A 106 -5.93 6.82 -25.96
C ARG A 106 -5.23 5.47 -25.83
N PRO A 107 -4.80 4.87 -26.96
CA PRO A 107 -3.96 3.70 -26.89
C PRO A 107 -2.64 4.04 -26.17
N PRO A 108 -2.13 3.15 -25.30
CA PRO A 108 -0.85 3.35 -24.63
C PRO A 108 0.28 3.62 -25.61
N GLN A 109 1.22 4.49 -25.22
CA GLN A 109 2.44 4.70 -26.00
C GLN A 109 3.32 3.44 -25.93
N ARG A 110 4.23 3.24 -26.90
CA ARG A 110 5.12 2.05 -26.93
C ARG A 110 5.96 1.85 -25.66
N SER A 111 6.26 2.93 -24.94
CA SER A 111 7.01 2.90 -23.68
C SER A 111 6.14 2.64 -22.46
N GLN A 112 4.82 2.78 -22.58
CA GLN A 112 3.88 2.55 -21.49
C GLN A 112 3.44 1.09 -21.49
N THR A 113 3.44 0.48 -20.32
CA THR A 113 2.99 -0.89 -20.10
C THR A 113 1.91 -0.87 -19.02
N PRO A 114 0.63 -0.66 -19.39
CA PRO A 114 -0.48 -0.71 -18.42
C PRO A 114 -0.54 -2.09 -17.75
N MET A 115 -1.08 -2.12 -16.54
CA MET A 115 -1.37 -3.37 -15.87
C MET A 115 -2.52 -4.12 -16.56
N THR A 116 -2.42 -5.44 -16.63
CA THR A 116 -3.55 -6.30 -17.02
C THR A 116 -4.61 -6.38 -15.91
N GLU A 117 -5.84 -6.79 -16.26
CA GLU A 117 -6.90 -7.06 -15.28
C GLU A 117 -6.46 -8.11 -14.25
N GLU A 118 -5.81 -9.19 -14.70
CA GLU A 118 -5.27 -10.24 -13.84
C GLU A 118 -4.24 -9.66 -12.85
N THR A 119 -3.36 -8.77 -13.32
CA THR A 119 -2.37 -8.09 -12.48
C THR A 119 -3.05 -7.23 -11.41
N ILE A 120 -4.10 -6.48 -11.75
CA ILE A 120 -4.86 -5.64 -10.79
C ILE A 120 -5.56 -6.52 -9.74
N ILE A 121 -6.18 -7.63 -10.14
CA ILE A 121 -6.81 -8.58 -9.21
C ILE A 121 -5.77 -9.21 -8.28
N LYS A 122 -4.62 -9.63 -8.82
CA LYS A 122 -3.50 -10.16 -8.03
C LYS A 122 -3.03 -9.12 -7.02
N MET A 123 -2.87 -7.87 -7.44
CA MET A 123 -2.43 -6.77 -6.59
C MET A 123 -3.35 -6.57 -5.39
N GLY A 124 -4.68 -6.53 -5.61
CA GLY A 124 -5.65 -6.40 -4.52
C GLY A 124 -5.59 -7.56 -3.52
N LYS A 125 -5.46 -8.81 -4.01
CA LYS A 125 -5.33 -9.99 -3.14
C LYS A 125 -4.07 -9.98 -2.29
N GLU A 126 -2.95 -9.57 -2.88
CA GLU A 126 -1.69 -9.45 -2.14
C GLU A 126 -1.74 -8.31 -1.13
N LEU A 127 -2.43 -7.20 -1.42
CA LEU A 127 -2.64 -6.12 -0.44
C LEU A 127 -3.37 -6.63 0.81
N THR A 128 -4.48 -7.34 0.65
CA THR A 128 -5.19 -7.93 1.80
C THR A 128 -4.30 -8.92 2.56
N ARG A 129 -3.53 -9.76 1.85
CA ARG A 129 -2.56 -10.67 2.49
C ARG A 129 -1.48 -9.92 3.28
N LEU A 130 -1.04 -8.76 2.79
CA LEU A 130 -0.09 -7.89 3.48
C LEU A 130 -0.72 -7.28 4.73
N CYS A 131 -1.98 -6.84 4.66
CA CYS A 131 -2.71 -6.31 5.81
C CYS A 131 -2.87 -7.37 6.90
N ASP A 132 -3.28 -8.60 6.56
CA ASP A 132 -3.29 -9.76 7.49
C ASP A 132 -1.88 -10.07 8.05
N GLY A 133 -0.86 -9.80 7.24
CA GLY A 133 0.55 -9.89 7.61
C GLY A 133 0.94 -8.90 8.69
N ILE A 134 0.49 -7.66 8.55
CA ILE A 134 0.85 -6.51 9.38
C ILE A 134 0.00 -6.47 10.67
N GLU A 135 -1.27 -6.92 10.61
CA GLU A 135 -2.21 -6.98 11.75
C GLU A 135 -1.61 -7.73 12.96
N ARG A 136 -0.92 -8.85 12.71
CA ARG A 136 -0.28 -9.66 13.77
C ARG A 136 0.81 -8.92 14.55
N HIS A 137 1.32 -7.82 14.01
CA HIS A 137 2.33 -6.97 14.63
C HIS A 137 1.72 -5.76 15.37
N GLY A 138 0.39 -5.66 15.44
CA GLY A 138 -0.32 -4.56 16.09
C GLY A 138 -0.40 -3.28 15.25
N LEU A 139 -0.06 -3.37 13.96
CA LEU A 139 0.02 -2.26 13.02
C LEU A 139 -1.33 -2.06 12.30
N ILE A 140 -2.36 -1.76 13.09
CA ILE A 140 -3.76 -1.58 12.64
C ILE A 140 -4.18 -0.11 12.75
N ASP A 141 -3.32 0.76 13.28
CA ASP A 141 -3.63 2.18 13.43
C ASP A 141 -3.57 2.91 12.07
N TYR A 142 -4.49 3.85 11.83
CA TYR A 142 -4.64 4.57 10.55
C TYR A 142 -3.36 5.35 10.16
N ASP A 143 -2.59 5.79 11.15
CA ASP A 143 -1.30 6.47 10.95
C ASP A 143 -0.10 5.49 10.86
N TYR A 144 -0.29 4.21 11.23
CA TYR A 144 0.76 3.19 11.35
C TYR A 144 0.38 1.89 10.64
N GLY A 145 0.00 2.00 9.38
CA GLY A 145 -0.40 0.84 8.61
C GLY A 145 -0.73 1.15 7.18
N VAL A 146 -1.33 0.16 6.54
CA VAL A 146 -1.77 0.23 5.14
C VAL A 146 -3.12 0.93 5.07
N TRP A 147 -3.28 1.87 4.15
CA TRP A 147 -4.57 2.48 3.83
C TRP A 147 -5.39 1.55 2.93
N GLU A 148 -5.73 0.36 3.46
CA GLU A 148 -6.32 -0.73 2.67
C GLU A 148 -7.60 -0.27 1.95
N GLU A 149 -8.51 0.40 2.66
CA GLU A 149 -9.79 0.84 2.11
C GLU A 149 -9.60 1.75 0.89
N ASP A 150 -8.75 2.77 0.99
CA ASP A 150 -8.48 3.72 -0.10
C ASP A 150 -7.80 3.03 -1.30
N VAL A 151 -6.84 2.13 -1.03
CA VAL A 151 -6.11 1.42 -2.07
C VAL A 151 -7.01 0.41 -2.78
N ILE A 152 -7.84 -0.33 -2.05
CA ILE A 152 -8.82 -1.26 -2.63
C ILE A 152 -9.87 -0.50 -3.43
N GLU A 153 -10.34 0.65 -2.95
CA GLU A 153 -11.33 1.45 -3.67
C GLU A 153 -10.80 1.89 -5.05
N ILE A 154 -9.55 2.37 -5.12
CA ILE A 154 -8.95 2.77 -6.41
C ILE A 154 -8.62 1.57 -7.31
N ALA A 155 -8.27 0.42 -6.74
CA ALA A 155 -8.07 -0.82 -7.49
C ALA A 155 -9.38 -1.29 -8.15
N ILE A 156 -10.50 -1.23 -7.42
CA ILE A 156 -11.84 -1.54 -7.95
C ILE A 156 -12.19 -0.58 -9.11
N LYS A 157 -11.97 0.72 -8.94
CA LYS A 157 -12.17 1.71 -10.02
C LYS A 157 -11.36 1.38 -11.27
N CYS A 158 -10.14 0.85 -11.13
CA CYS A 158 -9.35 0.40 -12.28
C CYS A 158 -9.99 -0.80 -12.99
N LEU A 159 -10.53 -1.76 -12.24
CA LEU A 159 -11.21 -2.94 -12.80
C LEU A 159 -12.51 -2.56 -13.51
N ASP A 160 -13.32 -1.69 -12.91
CA ASP A 160 -14.58 -1.24 -13.51
C ASP A 160 -14.35 -0.62 -14.90
N VAL A 161 -13.32 0.22 -15.03
CA VAL A 161 -12.95 0.84 -16.31
C VAL A 161 -12.41 -0.22 -17.30
N ALA A 162 -11.61 -1.19 -16.84
CA ALA A 162 -11.07 -2.25 -17.69
C ALA A 162 -12.18 -3.16 -18.26
N GLN A 163 -13.24 -3.40 -17.48
CA GLN A 163 -14.39 -4.23 -17.86
C GLN A 163 -15.46 -3.44 -18.64
N GLY A 164 -15.31 -2.12 -18.78
CA GLY A 164 -16.31 -1.26 -19.41
C GLY A 164 -17.60 -1.12 -18.59
N VAL A 165 -17.52 -1.37 -17.27
CA VAL A 165 -18.62 -1.18 -16.32
C VAL A 165 -18.65 0.30 -15.95
N GLU A 166 -19.08 1.15 -16.89
CA GLU A 166 -19.42 2.53 -16.58
C GLU A 166 -20.74 2.56 -15.80
N GLY A 167 -20.66 2.67 -14.47
CA GLY A 167 -21.76 3.08 -13.59
C GLY A 167 -23.11 2.40 -13.87
N GLY A 168 -23.29 1.20 -13.33
CA GLY A 168 -24.58 0.52 -13.30
C GLY A 168 -25.64 1.37 -12.58
N GLY A 169 -26.36 2.17 -13.35
CA GLY A 169 -27.53 2.91 -12.89
C GLY A 169 -28.56 1.95 -12.30
N SER A 170 -29.06 2.31 -11.12
CA SER A 170 -30.28 1.71 -10.57
C SER A 170 -31.44 1.99 -11.52
N ASN A 171 -31.75 1.02 -12.38
CA ASN A 171 -33.00 0.98 -13.15
C ASN A 171 -34.15 0.58 -12.20
N ALA A 172 -34.75 1.58 -11.59
CA ALA A 172 -36.16 1.63 -11.19
C ALA A 172 -36.61 3.02 -11.65
N ASP A 173 -37.55 3.23 -12.57
CA ASP A 173 -38.75 2.52 -12.90
C ASP A 173 -39.07 2.72 -14.39
N ALA A 174 -39.23 1.62 -15.14
CA ALA A 174 -39.99 1.62 -16.38
C ALA A 174 -41.33 0.96 -16.09
N ALA A 175 -42.34 1.75 -15.71
CA ALA A 175 -43.72 1.30 -15.70
C ALA A 175 -44.70 2.46 -15.96
N GLY A 176 -45.00 2.68 -17.24
CA GLY A 176 -46.35 3.05 -17.68
C GLY A 176 -46.63 4.53 -17.93
N ALA A 177 -46.56 4.94 -19.20
CA ALA A 177 -47.71 5.53 -19.90
C ALA A 177 -47.31 5.98 -21.31
N SER A 178 -47.54 5.14 -22.31
CA SER A 178 -47.78 5.61 -23.68
C SER A 178 -48.79 4.70 -24.36
N ALA A 179 -50.03 5.19 -24.44
CA ALA A 179 -51.05 4.77 -25.39
C ALA A 179 -51.77 6.06 -25.82
N HIS A 180 -51.54 6.51 -27.07
CA HIS A 180 -52.48 6.38 -28.20
C HIS A 180 -53.74 7.27 -27.98
N GLY A 181 -54.00 8.38 -28.68
CA GLY A 181 -53.86 8.69 -30.10
C GLY A 181 -55.23 9.22 -30.59
N GLY A 182 -55.27 10.25 -31.44
CA GLY A 182 -56.48 10.57 -32.21
C GLY A 182 -56.85 12.06 -32.31
N SER A 183 -56.51 12.66 -33.44
CA SER A 183 -57.11 13.89 -33.96
C SER A 183 -58.60 13.68 -34.27
N ASN A 184 -59.45 14.64 -33.88
CA ASN A 184 -60.38 15.35 -34.80
C ASN A 184 -60.93 16.60 -34.10
#